data_AF-A0A519T255-F1
#
_entry.id   AF-A0A519T255-F1
#
_cell.length_a   1.000
_cell.length_b   1.000
_cell.length_c   1.000
_cell.angle_alpha   90.00
_cell.angle_beta   90.00
_cell.angle_gamma   90.00
#
_symmetry.space_group_name_H-M   'P 1'
#
loop_
_entity.id
_entity.type
_entity.pdbx_description
1 polymer ?
#
loop_
_entity_poly.entity_id
_entity_poly.type
_entity_poly.pdbx_seq_one_letter_code
_entity_poly.pdbx_strand_id
1 'polypeptide(L)'
;ITPARYAPDPAERQRISEEVKRTLRRVAEVLDIQGYARIDAFVRVREAGEVEVLIIEVNSLPGMTPATCIFHQTALAGYTPYQFIDSILEFGKQRQARTVAAG
;
A
#
# COMPACT_ATOMS: atom_id res chain seq x y z
N ILE A 1 -9.78 -9.55 2.13
CA ILE A 1 -8.31 -9.59 1.97
C ILE A 1 -8.01 -9.14 0.56
N THR A 2 -7.20 -8.09 0.44
CA THR A 2 -6.79 -7.42 -0.79
C THR A 2 -6.22 -8.43 -1.80
N PRO A 3 -6.47 -8.28 -3.12
CA PRO A 3 -7.25 -7.22 -3.75
C PRO A 3 -8.76 -7.38 -3.54
N ALA A 4 -9.43 -6.26 -3.28
CA ALA A 4 -10.88 -6.22 -3.24
C ALA A 4 -11.46 -6.50 -4.63
N ARG A 5 -12.57 -7.24 -4.67
CA ARG A 5 -13.27 -7.56 -5.92
C ARG A 5 -14.27 -6.44 -6.23
N TYR A 6 -13.80 -5.40 -6.93
CA TYR A 6 -14.61 -4.21 -7.23
C TYR A 6 -15.70 -4.43 -8.28
N ALA A 7 -15.49 -5.35 -9.21
CA ALA A 7 -16.42 -5.68 -10.28
C ALA A 7 -16.36 -7.18 -10.64
N PRO A 8 -17.43 -7.75 -11.21
CA PRO A 8 -17.43 -9.12 -11.74
C PRO A 8 -16.56 -9.24 -13.00
N ASP A 9 -16.64 -8.25 -13.89
CA ASP A 9 -15.82 -8.19 -15.10
C ASP A 9 -14.33 -7.99 -14.76
N PRO A 10 -13.42 -8.86 -15.24
CA PRO A 10 -12.00 -8.76 -14.92
C PRO A 10 -11.34 -7.47 -15.40
N ALA A 11 -11.72 -6.95 -16.57
CA ALA A 11 -11.10 -5.75 -17.14
C ALA A 11 -11.51 -4.51 -16.34
N GLU A 12 -12.79 -4.38 -16.02
CA GLU A 12 -13.30 -3.30 -15.19
C GLU A 12 -12.76 -3.36 -13.76
N ARG A 13 -12.68 -4.57 -13.19
CA ARG A 13 -12.05 -4.77 -11.88
C ARG A 13 -10.60 -4.29 -11.86
N GLN A 14 -9.86 -4.55 -12.95
CA GLN A 14 -8.48 -4.10 -13.08
C GLN A 14 -8.40 -2.59 -13.23
N ARG A 15 -9.25 -1.98 -14.06
CA ARG A 15 -9.35 -0.52 -14.22
C ARG A 15 -9.57 0.19 -12.89
N ILE A 16 -10.58 -0.25 -12.13
CA ILE A 16 -10.91 0.30 -10.80
C ILE A 16 -9.73 0.10 -9.84
N SER A 17 -9.10 -1.07 -9.84
CA SER A 17 -7.96 -1.36 -8.97
C SER A 17 -6.77 -0.41 -9.23
N GLU A 18 -6.48 -0.11 -10.49
CA GLU A 18 -5.41 0.83 -10.84
C GLU A 18 -5.75 2.28 -10.47
N GLU A 19 -7.01 2.68 -10.56
CA GLU A 19 -7.47 3.99 -10.11
C GLU A 19 -7.35 4.14 -8.58
N VAL A 20 -7.77 3.11 -7.83
CA VAL A 20 -7.58 3.07 -6.37
C VAL A 20 -6.11 3.15 -6.00
N LYS A 21 -5.24 2.34 -6.64
CA LYS A 21 -3.79 2.37 -6.39
C LYS A 21 -3.18 3.74 -6.67
N ARG A 22 -3.64 4.44 -7.71
CA ARG A 22 -3.17 5.79 -8.03
C ARG A 22 -3.51 6.77 -6.91
N THR A 23 -4.73 6.72 -6.38
CA THR A 23 -5.14 7.56 -5.24
C THR A 23 -4.36 7.22 -3.97
N LEU A 24 -4.19 5.94 -3.66
CA LEU A 24 -3.39 5.51 -2.50
C LEU A 24 -1.92 5.93 -2.61
N ARG A 25 -1.32 5.86 -3.81
CA ARG A 25 0.02 6.39 -4.07
C ARG A 25 0.07 7.89 -3.81
N ARG A 26 -0.91 8.64 -4.31
CA ARG A 26 -0.97 10.10 -4.11
C ARG A 26 -1.04 10.46 -2.64
N VAL A 27 -1.81 9.72 -1.84
CA VAL A 27 -1.87 9.89 -0.38
C VAL A 27 -0.51 9.65 0.25
N ALA A 28 0.19 8.58 -0.15
CA ALA A 28 1.52 8.28 0.37
C ALA A 28 2.55 9.37 0.05
N GLU A 29 2.52 9.93 -1.16
CA GLU A 29 3.38 11.05 -1.57
C GLU A 29 3.08 12.33 -0.79
N VAL A 30 1.80 12.68 -0.64
CA VAL A 30 1.38 13.92 0.05
C VAL A 30 1.72 13.88 1.53
N LEU A 31 1.61 12.71 2.16
CA LEU A 31 1.94 12.50 3.58
C LEU A 31 3.43 12.20 3.81
N ASP A 32 4.25 12.20 2.76
CA ASP A 32 5.66 11.85 2.81
C ASP A 32 5.92 10.52 3.56
N ILE A 33 5.16 9.47 3.20
CA ILE A 33 5.33 8.17 3.81
C ILE A 33 6.68 7.59 3.40
N GLN A 34 7.54 7.37 4.39
CA GLN A 34 8.85 6.75 4.22
C GLN A 34 8.84 5.30 4.70
N GLY A 35 9.47 4.41 3.94
CA GLY A 35 9.53 2.99 4.26
C GLY A 35 8.24 2.25 3.90
N TYR A 36 7.32 2.09 4.86
CA TYR A 36 6.09 1.32 4.67
C TYR A 36 4.93 1.86 5.51
N ALA A 37 3.70 1.63 5.03
CA ALA A 37 2.47 1.90 5.76
C ALA A 37 1.34 1.02 5.24
N ARG A 38 0.31 0.80 6.07
CA ARG A 38 -0.99 0.33 5.61
C ARG A 38 -1.90 1.54 5.38
N ILE A 39 -2.56 1.61 4.24
CA ILE A 39 -3.57 2.64 3.97
C ILE A 39 -4.92 1.93 3.85
N ASP A 40 -5.82 2.28 4.74
CA ASP A 40 -7.17 1.74 4.79
C ASP A 40 -8.14 2.76 4.17
N ALA A 41 -8.98 2.29 3.25
CA ALA A 41 -9.89 3.13 2.49
C ALA A 41 -11.21 2.42 2.18
N PHE A 42 -12.29 3.18 2.11
CA PHE A 42 -13.51 2.75 1.43
C PHE A 42 -13.42 3.11 -0.05
N VAL A 43 -13.89 2.21 -0.91
CA VAL A 43 -13.98 2.44 -2.35
C VAL A 43 -15.45 2.35 -2.73
N ARG A 44 -15.97 3.41 -3.35
CA ARG A 44 -17.31 3.47 -3.91
C ARG A 44 -17.21 3.62 -5.42
N VAL A 45 -17.82 2.70 -6.15
CA VAL A 45 -17.95 2.78 -7.61
C VAL A 45 -19.37 3.24 -7.91
N ARG A 46 -19.51 4.39 -8.57
CA ARG A 46 -20.82 4.98 -8.92
C ARG A 46 -21.32 4.40 -10.24
N GLU A 47 -22.61 4.58 -10.53
CA GLU A 47 -23.27 4.03 -11.73
C GLU A 47 -22.62 4.48 -13.05
N ALA A 48 -22.03 5.68 -13.08
CA ALA A 48 -21.30 6.20 -14.24
C ALA A 48 -19.85 5.69 -14.36
N GLY A 49 -19.43 4.74 -13.51
CA GLY A 49 -18.07 4.18 -13.48
C GLY A 49 -17.04 5.02 -12.72
N GLU A 50 -17.45 6.14 -12.13
CA GLU A 50 -16.61 6.98 -11.27
C GLU A 50 -16.19 6.23 -10.01
N VAL A 51 -14.90 6.23 -9.71
CA VAL A 51 -14.32 5.57 -8.52
C VAL A 51 -13.98 6.61 -7.47
N GLU A 52 -14.75 6.62 -6.39
CA GLU A 52 -14.50 7.45 -5.23
C GLU A 52 -13.73 6.65 -4.17
N VAL A 53 -12.58 7.17 -3.74
CA VAL A 53 -11.71 6.56 -2.71
C VAL A 53 -11.69 7.44 -1.47
N LEU A 54 -12.25 6.94 -0.38
CA LEU A 54 -12.37 7.65 0.90
C LEU A 54 -11.34 7.05 1.88
N ILE A 55 -10.30 7.81 2.20
CA ILE A 55 -9.24 7.37 3.12
C ILE A 55 -9.76 7.37 4.56
N ILE A 56 -9.53 6.27 5.28
CA ILE A 56 -9.95 6.08 6.67
C ILE A 56 -8.76 6.30 7.60
N GLU A 57 -7.66 5.60 7.33
CA GLU A 57 -6.46 5.60 8.17
C GLU A 57 -5.21 5.40 7.32
N VAL A 58 -4.11 6.01 7.77
CA VAL A 58 -2.76 5.69 7.33
C VAL A 58 -1.98 5.21 8.55
N ASN A 59 -1.67 3.93 8.59
CA ASN A 59 -0.98 3.28 9.69
C ASN A 59 0.48 3.03 9.32
N SER A 60 1.39 3.82 9.90
CA SER A 60 2.84 3.75 9.63
C SER A 60 3.57 2.64 10.40
N LEU A 61 2.89 1.97 11.34
CA LEU A 61 3.43 0.85 12.12
C LEU A 61 2.33 -0.22 12.31
N PRO A 62 1.87 -0.85 11.21
CA PRO A 62 0.86 -1.90 11.30
C PRO A 62 1.41 -3.09 12.09
N GLY A 63 0.52 -3.95 12.57
CA GLY A 63 0.92 -5.20 13.23
C GLY A 63 1.91 -6.01 12.39
N MET A 64 2.90 -6.60 13.05
CA MET A 64 3.97 -7.37 12.40
C MET A 64 3.93 -8.86 12.77
N THR A 65 2.74 -9.39 13.04
CA THR A 65 2.53 -10.83 13.24
C THR A 65 2.16 -11.50 11.91
N PRO A 66 2.45 -12.79 11.69
CA PRO A 66 2.21 -13.48 10.41
C PRO A 66 0.78 -13.39 9.87
N ALA A 67 -0.22 -13.28 10.76
CA ALA A 67 -1.63 -13.15 10.39
C ALA A 67 -2.04 -11.72 9.99
N THR A 68 -1.09 -10.77 9.94
CA THR A 68 -1.40 -9.38 9.61
C THR A 68 -1.57 -9.21 8.11
N CYS A 69 -2.55 -8.39 7.70
CA CYS A 69 -2.90 -8.10 6.31
C CYS A 69 -1.69 -7.72 5.44
N ILE A 70 -0.71 -7.00 6.01
CA ILE A 70 0.47 -6.57 5.27
C ILE A 70 1.30 -7.75 4.74
N PHE A 71 1.49 -8.82 5.53
CA PHE A 71 2.24 -9.99 5.06
C PHE A 71 1.47 -10.82 4.02
N HIS A 72 0.14 -10.84 4.12
CA HIS A 72 -0.69 -11.43 3.07
C HIS A 72 -0.57 -10.64 1.76
N GLN A 73 -0.54 -9.31 1.82
CA GLN A 73 -0.36 -8.44 0.65
C GLN A 73 1.05 -8.57 0.06
N THR A 74 2.09 -8.67 0.88
CA THR A 74 3.46 -8.87 0.40
C THR A 74 3.61 -10.23 -0.29
N ALA A 75 2.99 -11.28 0.24
CA ALA A 75 2.97 -12.59 -0.39
C ALA A 75 2.30 -12.56 -1.78
N LEU A 76 1.20 -11.82 -1.94
CA LEU A 76 0.56 -11.59 -3.23
C LEU A 76 1.45 -10.80 -4.20
N ALA A 77 2.33 -9.95 -3.68
CA ALA A 77 3.35 -9.24 -4.46
C ALA A 77 4.64 -10.05 -4.68
N GLY A 78 4.68 -11.33 -4.26
CA GLY A 78 5.83 -12.22 -4.46
C GLY A 78 6.92 -12.15 -3.39
N TYR A 79 6.66 -11.49 -2.27
CA TYR A 79 7.61 -11.38 -1.15
C TYR A 79 7.27 -12.36 -0.03
N THR A 80 8.28 -13.04 0.49
CA THR A 80 8.21 -13.66 1.82
C THR A 80 8.19 -12.59 2.92
N PRO A 81 7.66 -12.88 4.11
CA PRO A 81 7.73 -11.97 5.26
C PRO A 81 9.17 -11.50 5.57
N TYR A 82 10.15 -12.41 5.43
CA TYR A 82 11.55 -12.08 5.63
C TYR A 82 12.05 -11.03 4.63
N GLN A 83 11.81 -11.24 3.33
CA GLN A 83 12.22 -10.28 2.29
C GLN A 83 11.58 -8.90 2.47
N PHE A 84 10.33 -8.87 2.94
CA PHE A 84 9.67 -7.60 3.26
C PHE A 84 10.37 -6.86 4.40
N ILE A 85 10.65 -7.55 5.51
CA ILE A 85 11.37 -6.97 6.66
C ILE A 85 12.79 -6.54 6.26
N ASP A 86 13.51 -7.37 5.52
CA ASP A 86 14.86 -7.08 5.04
C ASP A 86 14.88 -5.82 4.17
N SER A 87 13.89 -5.66 3.27
CA SER A 87 13.74 -4.45 2.46
C SER A 87 13.52 -3.18 3.30
N ILE A 88 12.75 -3.27 4.39
CA ILE A 88 12.54 -2.14 5.32
C ILE A 88 13.85 -1.77 6.02
N LEU A 89 14.61 -2.78 6.48
CA LEU A 89 15.89 -2.55 7.15
C LEU A 89 16.91 -1.93 6.20
N GLU A 90 17.00 -2.43 4.97
CA GLU A 90 17.91 -1.93 3.95
C GLU A 90 17.57 -0.48 3.57
N PHE A 91 16.28 -0.17 3.38
CA PHE A 91 15.83 1.21 3.21
C PHE A 91 16.25 2.11 4.38
N GLY A 92 16.12 1.62 5.62
CA GLY A 92 16.54 2.34 6.83
C GLY A 92 18.03 2.64 6.86
N LYS A 93 18.88 1.67 6.53
CA LYS A 93 20.34 1.84 6.43
C LYS A 93 20.72 2.88 5.38
N GLN A 94 20.14 2.79 4.18
CA GLN A 94 20.42 3.74 3.09
C GLN A 94 19.99 5.16 3.45
N ARG A 95 18.85 5.32 4.12
CA ARG A 95 18.40 6.62 4.63
C ARG A 95 19.40 7.21 5.61
N GLN A 96 19.86 6.41 6.59
CA GLN A 96 20.87 6.86 7.56
C GLN A 96 22.18 7.26 6.89
N ALA A 97 22.67 6.47 5.92
CA ALA A 97 23.89 6.78 5.19
C ALA A 97 23.79 8.12 4.44
N ARG A 98 22.64 8.41 3.82
CA ARG A 98 22.37 9.71 3.18
C ARG A 98 22.37 10.87 4.17
N THR A 99 21.78 10.68 5.36
CA THR A 99 21.77 11.70 6.42
C THR A 99 23.17 12.00 6.93
N VAL A 100 24.01 10.97 7.12
CA VAL A 100 25.41 11.14 7.57
C VAL A 100 26.27 11.83 6.50
N ALA A 101 26.06 11.52 5.22
CA ALA A 101 26.81 12.15 4.12
C ALA A 101 26.42 13.62 3.84
N ALA A 102 25.26 14.06 4.32
CA ALA A 102 24.74 15.42 4.11
C ALA A 102 25.01 16.39 5.27
N GLY A 103 25.54 15.90 6.40
CA GLY A 103 25.94 16.70 7.56
C GLY A 103 27.45 16.84 7.65
#